data_AF-N0BDE3-F1
#
_entry.id   AF-N0BDE3-F1
#
_cell.length_a   1.000
_cell.length_b   1.000
_cell.length_c   1.000
_cell.angle_alpha   90.00
_cell.angle_beta   90.00
_cell.angle_gamma   90.00
#
_symmetry.space_group_name_H-M   'P 1'
#
loop_
_entity.id
_entity.type
_entity.pdbx_description
1 polymer ?
#
loop_
_entity_poly.entity_id
_entity_poly.type
_entity_poly.pdbx_seq_one_letter_code
_entity_poly.pdbx_strand_id
1 'polypeptide(L)'
;MGNFDMICKFVYCNGAMVGESVDVYENMIIVKVGERFIGIPLDRVEKVDAENIHISEFDEDEAKEVGERWFNEKSKPVSIEELNVFGFGEN
;
A
#
# COMPACT_ATOMS: atom_id res chain seq x y z
N MET A 1 9.07 -14.25 4.10
CA MET A 1 8.04 -13.33 4.60
C MET A 1 7.01 -13.21 3.50
N GLY A 2 5.75 -13.55 3.76
CA GLY A 2 4.72 -13.42 2.72
C GLY A 2 4.25 -11.96 2.63
N ASN A 3 3.89 -11.46 1.45
CA ASN A 3 3.37 -10.09 1.30
C ASN A 3 2.12 -9.82 2.17
N PHE A 4 1.36 -10.86 2.53
CA PHE A 4 0.22 -10.77 3.45
C PHE A 4 0.61 -10.39 4.89
N ASP A 5 1.85 -10.64 5.30
CA ASP A 5 2.35 -10.29 6.63
C ASP A 5 2.61 -8.78 6.76
N MET A 6 2.26 -7.95 5.78
CA MET A 6 2.54 -6.50 5.76
C MET A 6 1.29 -5.64 5.58
N ILE A 7 0.09 -6.22 5.61
CA ILE A 7 -1.18 -5.49 5.47
C ILE A 7 -1.90 -5.43 6.82
N CYS A 8 -2.72 -4.40 7.04
CA CYS A 8 -3.46 -4.15 8.29
C CYS A 8 -2.54 -3.98 9.51
N LYS A 9 -1.41 -3.29 9.29
CA LYS A 9 -0.44 -2.94 10.34
C LYS A 9 -0.21 -1.45 10.43
N PHE A 10 0.06 -0.97 11.63
CA PHE A 10 0.46 0.43 11.86
C PHE A 10 1.91 0.65 11.46
N VAL A 11 2.15 1.69 10.68
CA VAL A 11 3.49 2.03 10.17
C VAL A 11 4.08 3.15 11.00
N TYR A 12 5.31 2.97 11.48
CA TYR A 12 6.05 3.92 12.31
C TYR A 12 7.39 4.28 11.68
N CYS A 13 7.70 5.58 11.64
CA CYS A 13 9.00 6.11 11.21
C CYS A 13 9.61 6.90 12.38
N ASN A 14 10.83 6.56 12.80
CA ASN A 14 11.52 7.22 13.93
C ASN A 14 10.67 7.34 15.21
N GLY A 15 9.80 6.36 15.47
CA GLY A 15 8.88 6.33 16.62
C GLY A 15 7.58 7.14 16.46
N ALA A 16 7.41 7.89 15.37
CA ALA A 16 6.17 8.57 15.03
C ALA A 16 5.29 7.68 14.15
N MET A 17 3.98 7.65 14.43
CA MET A 17 3.02 6.93 13.60
C MET A 17 2.82 7.66 12.27
N VAL A 18 3.03 6.95 11.17
CA VAL A 18 2.83 7.45 9.80
C VAL A 18 1.40 7.18 9.33
N GLY A 19 0.92 5.93 9.51
CA GLY A 19 -0.38 5.52 9.01
C GLY A 19 -0.62 4.02 9.12
N GLU A 20 -1.48 3.48 8.26
CA GLU A 20 -1.84 2.05 8.22
C GLU A 20 -1.52 1.44 6.85
N SER A 21 -0.89 0.27 6.83
CA SER A 21 -0.58 -0.47 5.62
C SER A 21 -1.82 -1.13 5.01
N VAL A 22 -2.03 -0.94 3.70
CA VAL A 22 -3.24 -1.39 3.00
C VAL A 22 -2.95 -2.30 1.80
N ASP A 23 -1.75 -2.24 1.22
CA ASP A 23 -1.35 -3.06 0.08
C ASP A 23 0.18 -3.17 -0.01
N VAL A 24 0.65 -4.14 -0.79
CA VAL A 24 2.05 -4.24 -1.22
C VAL A 24 2.07 -4.26 -2.76
N TYR A 25 2.61 -3.21 -3.36
CA TYR A 25 2.55 -2.95 -4.80
C TYR A 25 3.93 -2.57 -5.34
N GLU A 26 4.41 -3.24 -6.40
CA GLU A 26 5.68 -2.92 -7.07
C GLU A 26 6.87 -2.67 -6.13
N ASN A 27 7.03 -3.54 -5.12
CA ASN A 27 8.09 -3.44 -4.10
C ASN A 27 7.94 -2.24 -3.12
N MET A 28 6.72 -1.69 -3.03
CA MET A 28 6.33 -0.61 -2.12
C MET A 28 5.24 -1.11 -1.17
N ILE A 29 5.26 -0.65 0.08
CA ILE A 29 4.12 -0.74 1.00
C ILE A 29 3.25 0.48 0.78
N ILE A 30 1.97 0.26 0.49
CA ILE A 30 1.00 1.34 0.42
C ILE A 30 0.47 1.61 1.81
N VAL A 31 0.62 2.86 2.25
CA VAL A 31 0.22 3.32 3.58
C VAL A 31 -0.85 4.39 3.42
N LYS A 32 -1.99 4.18 4.08
CA LYS A 32 -3.04 5.19 4.20
C LYS A 32 -2.65 6.21 5.28
N VAL A 33 -2.62 7.48 4.90
CA VAL A 33 -2.31 8.63 5.76
C VAL A 33 -3.46 9.63 5.66
N GLY A 34 -4.34 9.63 6.65
CA GLY A 34 -5.58 10.41 6.60
C GLY A 34 -6.46 9.99 5.43
N GLU A 35 -6.67 10.91 4.48
CA GLU A 35 -7.48 10.70 3.25
C GLU A 35 -6.63 10.33 2.02
N ARG A 36 -5.30 10.23 2.18
CA ARG A 36 -4.36 9.98 1.08
C ARG A 36 -3.65 8.65 1.25
N PHE A 37 -2.94 8.24 0.21
CA PHE A 37 -2.07 7.09 0.19
C PHE A 37 -0.65 7.54 -0.15
N ILE A 38 0.34 6.88 0.44
CA ILE A 38 1.75 7.01 0.10
C ILE A 38 2.33 5.62 -0.14
N GLY A 39 3.31 5.50 -1.02
CA GLY A 39 4.05 4.26 -1.27
C GLY A 39 5.45 4.34 -0.68
N ILE A 40 5.77 3.46 0.26
CA ILE A 40 7.07 3.43 0.94
C ILE A 40 7.86 2.22 0.44
N PRO A 41 9.11 2.39 -0.02
CA PRO A 41 9.91 1.26 -0.47
C PRO A 41 10.11 0.19 0.60
N LEU A 42 10.01 -1.08 0.19
CA LEU A 42 10.22 -2.21 1.11
C LEU A 42 11.65 -2.25 1.69
N ASP A 43 12.63 -1.66 1.01
CA ASP A 43 14.02 -1.57 1.52
C ASP A 43 14.16 -0.66 2.75
N ARG A 44 13.15 0.16 3.05
CA ARG A 44 13.06 0.99 4.27
C ARG A 44 12.53 0.23 5.47
N VAL A 45 11.99 -0.97 5.29
CA VAL A 45 11.44 -1.76 6.40
C VAL A 45 12.58 -2.32 7.25
N GLU A 46 12.65 -1.84 8.48
CA GLU A 46 13.65 -2.28 9.45
C GLU A 46 13.15 -3.48 10.26
N LYS A 47 11.85 -3.49 10.59
CA LYS A 47 11.24 -4.51 11.44
C LYS A 47 9.74 -4.63 11.17
N VAL A 48 9.21 -5.84 11.27
CA VAL A 48 7.77 -6.09 11.28
C VAL A 48 7.42 -6.95 12.48
N ASP A 49 6.44 -6.47 13.24
CA ASP A 49 5.90 -7.12 14.43
C ASP A 49 4.45 -7.57 14.15
N ALA A 50 3.78 -8.15 15.17
CA ALA A 50 2.41 -8.65 15.03
C ALA A 50 1.42 -7.57 14.54
N GLU A 51 1.58 -6.31 14.95
CA GLU A 51 0.67 -5.21 14.60
C GLU A 51 1.36 -4.04 13.91
N ASN A 52 2.70 -4.01 13.91
CA ASN A 52 3.47 -2.82 13.53
C ASN A 52 4.48 -3.11 12.42
N ILE A 53 4.74 -2.10 11.60
CA ILE A 53 5.86 -2.04 10.66
C ILE A 53 6.70 -0.83 11.06
N HIS A 54 7.98 -1.04 11.29
CA HIS A 54 8.95 0.02 11.57
C HIS A 54 9.79 0.26 10.32
N ILE A 55 9.86 1.52 9.91
CA ILE A 55 10.60 1.97 8.73
C ILE A 55 11.64 3.02 9.10
N SER A 56 12.69 3.09 8.29
CA SER A 56 13.62 4.21 8.27
C SER A 56 13.05 5.41 7.51
N GLU A 57 13.80 6.51 7.51
CA GLU A 57 13.48 7.70 6.69
C GLU A 57 13.40 7.36 5.19
N PHE A 58 12.53 8.10 4.49
CA PHE A 58 12.22 7.93 3.08
C PHE A 58 11.94 9.31 2.45
N ASP A 59 11.97 9.37 1.12
CA ASP A 59 11.60 10.58 0.39
C ASP A 59 10.07 10.73 0.36
N GLU A 60 9.55 11.76 1.04
CA GLU A 60 8.11 11.97 1.14
C GLU A 60 7.44 12.35 -0.18
N ASP A 61 8.16 13.02 -1.08
CA ASP A 61 7.58 13.49 -2.34
C ASP A 61 7.47 12.33 -3.33
N GLU A 62 8.49 11.48 -3.41
CA GLU A 62 8.43 10.21 -4.15
C GLU A 62 7.32 9.30 -3.59
N ALA A 63 7.22 9.21 -2.27
CA ALA A 63 6.20 8.39 -1.63
C ALA A 63 4.77 8.85 -1.95
N LYS A 64 4.53 10.15 -2.02
CA LYS A 64 3.23 10.72 -2.44
C LYS A 64 2.93 10.37 -3.89
N GLU A 65 3.88 10.55 -4.80
CA GLU A 65 3.70 10.26 -6.23
C GLU A 65 3.29 8.78 -6.44
N VAL A 66 3.97 7.87 -5.74
CA VAL A 66 3.68 6.43 -5.82
C VAL A 66 2.29 6.11 -5.27
N GLY A 67 1.93 6.71 -4.13
CA GLY A 67 0.61 6.51 -3.53
C GLY A 67 -0.53 7.00 -4.42
N GLU A 68 -0.36 8.16 -5.06
CA GLU A 68 -1.31 8.71 -6.03
C GLU A 68 -1.41 7.83 -7.29
N ARG A 69 -0.28 7.34 -7.82
CA ARG A 69 -0.27 6.40 -8.95
C ARG A 69 -1.05 5.14 -8.62
N TRP A 70 -0.76 4.51 -7.49
CA TRP A 70 -1.46 3.31 -7.02
C TRP A 70 -2.97 3.57 -6.87
N PHE A 71 -3.35 4.68 -6.23
CA PHE A 71 -4.76 5.03 -6.05
C PHE A 71 -5.48 5.20 -7.38
N ASN A 72 -4.88 5.92 -8.33
CA ASN A 72 -5.43 6.14 -9.66
C ASN A 72 -5.56 4.85 -10.47
N GLU A 73 -4.65 3.89 -10.30
CA GLU A 73 -4.74 2.59 -10.97
C GLU A 73 -5.82 1.70 -10.37
N LYS A 74 -5.93 1.65 -9.04
CA LYS A 74 -6.90 0.81 -8.33
C LYS A 74 -8.33 1.38 -8.33
N SER A 75 -8.49 2.69 -8.52
CA SER A 75 -9.79 3.34 -8.61
C SER A 75 -10.39 3.36 -10.02
N LYS A 76 -9.66 2.85 -11.03
CA LYS A 76 -10.22 2.69 -12.38
C LYS A 76 -11.43 1.75 -12.32
N PRO A 77 -12.60 2.17 -12.82
CA PRO A 77 -13.73 1.27 -12.94
C PRO A 77 -13.36 0.15 -13.90
N VAL A 78 -13.60 -1.09 -13.47
CA VAL A 78 -13.45 -2.27 -14.32
C VAL A 78 -14.53 -2.21 -15.42
N SER A 79 -14.14 -2.37 -16.67
CA SER A 79 -15.09 -2.40 -17.79
C SER A 79 -15.97 -3.66 -17.76
N ILE A 80 -17.14 -3.62 -18.41
CA ILE A 80 -18.01 -4.81 -18.53
C ILE A 80 -17.28 -5.93 -19.28
N GLU A 81 -16.48 -5.62 -20.29
CA GLU A 81 -15.70 -6.65 -20.99
C GLU A 81 -14.69 -7.34 -20.07
N GLU A 82 -14.00 -6.60 -19.20
CA GLU A 82 -13.08 -7.18 -18.22
C GLU A 82 -13.82 -8.00 -17.15
N LEU A 83 -14.98 -7.54 -16.66
CA LEU A 83 -15.81 -8.28 -15.69
C LEU A 83 -16.25 -9.65 -16.23
N ASN A 84 -16.59 -9.73 -17.52
CA ASN A 84 -16.96 -10.98 -18.17
C ASN A 84 -15.78 -11.96 -18.26
N VAL A 85 -14.54 -11.47 -18.43
CA VAL A 85 -13.33 -12.30 -18.40
C VAL A 85 -13.07 -12.88 -17.00
N PHE A 86 -13.46 -12.17 -15.94
CA PHE A 86 -13.36 -12.65 -14.56
C PHE A 86 -14.52 -13.59 -14.15
N GLY A 87 -15.44 -13.93 -15.06
CA GLY A 87 -16.55 -14.84 -14.79
C GLY A 87 -17.73 -14.19 -14.04
N PHE A 88 -17.73 -12.86 -13.89
CA PHE A 88 -18.87 -12.12 -13.34
C PHE A 88 -19.90 -11.84 -14.46
N GLY A 89 -20.58 -12.87 -14.95
CA GLY A 89 -21.54 -12.69 -16.05
C GLY A 89 -22.42 -13.89 -16.40
N GLU A 90 -22.14 -15.09 -15.89
CA GLU A 90 -23.02 -16.24 -16.14
C GLU A 90 -24.03 -16.40 -14.99
N ASN A 91 -25.25 -15.89 -15.20
CA ASN A 91 -26.49 -16.37 -14.58
C ASN A 91 -27.59 -16.42 -15.64
#